data_AF-A0A2H6EGM1-F1
#
_entry.id   AF-A0A2H6EGM1-F1
#
_cell.length_a   1.000
_cell.length_b   1.000
_cell.length_c   1.000
_cell.angle_alpha   90.00
_cell.angle_beta   90.00
_cell.angle_gamma   90.00
#
_symmetry.space_group_name_H-M   'P 1'
#
loop_
_entity.id
_entity.type
_entity.pdbx_description
1 polymer ?
#
loop_
_entity_poly.entity_id
_entity_poly.type
_entity_poly.pdbx_seq_one_letter_code
_entity_poly.pdbx_strand_id
1 'polypeptide(L)'
;MNLAAVMVGQDQTASSMNLAAVMVGQDQTASSMNLAAVMVGQDQTASSMNLAAVMVGQDQTASSMNLAAVMVGQDQTASSMNLAVVMAGQDKSLPEFI
;
A
#
# COMPACT_ATOMS: atom_id res chain seq x y z
N MET A 1 -5.25 1.00 -14.87
CA MET A 1 -5.94 2.32 -14.86
C MET A 1 -4.93 3.39 -14.49
N ASN A 2 -4.98 4.58 -15.09
CA ASN A 2 -4.19 5.75 -14.66
C ASN A 2 -5.16 6.88 -14.26
N LEU A 3 -5.06 7.36 -13.02
CA LEU A 3 -6.00 8.33 -12.47
C LEU A 3 -5.29 9.28 -11.52
N ALA A 4 -5.56 10.58 -11.72
CA ALA A 4 -5.21 11.64 -10.77
C ALA A 4 -6.50 12.24 -10.20
N ALA A 5 -6.81 11.91 -8.95
CA ALA A 5 -8.06 12.29 -8.31
C ALA A 5 -7.94 12.31 -6.78
N VAL A 6 -8.95 12.89 -6.13
CA VAL A 6 -9.23 12.65 -4.71
C VAL A 6 -10.33 11.61 -4.63
N MET A 7 -10.09 10.50 -3.94
CA MET A 7 -11.04 9.38 -3.83
C MET A 7 -11.35 9.08 -2.36
N VAL A 8 -12.63 8.83 -2.08
CA VAL A 8 -13.12 8.55 -0.72
C VAL A 8 -14.10 7.38 -0.77
N GLY A 9 -13.94 6.40 0.12
CA GLY A 9 -14.84 5.27 0.27
C GLY A 9 -15.01 4.40 -0.98
N GLN A 10 -13.93 4.05 -1.68
CA GLN A 10 -14.01 3.19 -2.89
C GLN A 10 -13.48 1.80 -2.60
N ASP A 11 -14.08 0.82 -3.28
CA ASP A 11 -13.57 -0.53 -3.43
C ASP A 11 -13.19 -0.72 -4.91
N GLN A 12 -11.97 -1.18 -5.17
CA GLN A 12 -11.46 -1.36 -6.53
C GLN A 12 -10.76 -2.71 -6.68
N THR A 13 -11.22 -3.47 -7.68
CA THR A 13 -10.54 -4.68 -8.16
C THR A 13 -10.06 -4.48 -9.59
N ALA A 14 -8.77 -4.71 -9.84
CA ALA A 14 -8.20 -4.63 -11.19
C ALA A 14 -7.01 -5.58 -11.36
N SER A 15 -6.62 -5.91 -12.59
CA SER A 15 -5.36 -6.64 -12.81
C SER A 15 -4.14 -5.77 -12.47
N SER A 16 -4.19 -4.48 -12.81
CA SER A 16 -3.13 -3.51 -12.53
C SER A 16 -3.67 -2.11 -12.27
N MET A 17 -3.10 -1.47 -11.25
CA MET A 17 -3.41 -0.10 -10.83
C MET A 17 -2.15 0.76 -10.87
N ASN A 18 -2.26 1.94 -11.49
CA ASN A 18 -1.24 2.98 -11.48
C ASN A 18 -1.90 4.31 -11.10
N LEU A 19 -1.74 4.77 -9.86
CA LEU A 19 -2.51 5.90 -9.32
C LEU A 19 -1.61 7.00 -8.80
N ALA A 20 -2.00 8.25 -9.07
CA ALA A 20 -1.40 9.44 -8.48
C ALA A 20 -2.47 10.28 -7.79
N ALA A 21 -2.82 9.96 -6.55
CA ALA A 21 -4.07 10.39 -5.94
C ALA A 21 -3.95 10.72 -4.44
N VAL A 22 -4.98 11.38 -3.90
CA VAL A 22 -5.24 11.39 -2.45
C VAL A 22 -6.40 10.45 -2.19
N MET A 23 -6.20 9.49 -1.29
CA MET A 23 -7.16 8.41 -1.06
C MET A 23 -7.47 8.27 0.43
N VAL A 24 -8.76 8.13 0.75
CA VAL A 24 -9.25 7.99 2.12
C VAL A 24 -10.27 6.86 2.20
N GLY A 25 -10.06 5.87 3.07
CA GLY A 25 -10.98 4.75 3.24
C GLY A 25 -11.14 3.95 1.95
N GLN A 26 -10.10 3.31 1.44
CA GLN A 26 -10.21 2.45 0.25
C GLN A 26 -9.89 1.01 0.58
N ASP A 27 -10.53 0.11 -0.17
CA ASP A 27 -10.13 -1.29 -0.30
C ASP A 27 -9.68 -1.51 -1.75
N GLN A 28 -8.49 -2.07 -1.93
CA GLN A 28 -7.90 -2.24 -3.25
C GLN A 28 -7.28 -3.63 -3.40
N THR A 29 -7.76 -4.37 -4.39
CA THR A 29 -7.19 -5.66 -4.78
C THR A 29 -6.67 -5.62 -6.22
N ALA A 30 -5.39 -5.94 -6.42
CA ALA A 30 -4.84 -6.11 -7.77
C ALA A 30 -3.64 -7.05 -7.85
N SER A 31 -3.34 -7.59 -9.04
CA SER A 31 -2.09 -8.35 -9.20
C SER A 31 -0.86 -7.45 -9.06
N SER A 32 -0.94 -6.22 -9.56
CA SER A 32 0.13 -5.22 -9.43
C SER A 32 -0.40 -3.83 -9.11
N MET A 33 0.24 -3.20 -8.12
CA MET A 33 -0.06 -1.84 -7.66
C MET A 33 1.18 -0.95 -7.77
N ASN A 34 1.04 0.19 -8.45
CA ASN A 34 2.03 1.26 -8.46
C ASN A 34 1.34 2.57 -8.04
N LEU A 35 1.69 3.12 -6.88
CA LEU A 35 1.00 4.28 -6.34
C LEU A 35 1.97 5.39 -5.92
N ALA A 36 1.64 6.62 -6.31
CA ALA A 36 2.27 7.83 -5.84
C ALA A 36 1.20 8.71 -5.16
N ALA A 37 0.98 8.53 -3.86
CA ALA A 37 -0.27 8.98 -3.23
C ALA A 37 -0.11 9.46 -1.78
N VAL A 38 -1.12 10.19 -1.31
CA VAL A 38 -1.37 10.37 0.13
C VAL A 38 -2.56 9.48 0.50
N MET A 39 -2.37 8.59 1.47
CA MET A 39 -3.31 7.53 1.78
C MET A 39 -3.65 7.48 3.27
N VAL A 40 -4.95 7.38 3.58
CA VAL A 40 -5.44 7.33 4.97
C VAL A 40 -6.49 6.23 5.08
N GLY A 41 -6.30 5.27 5.98
CA GLY A 41 -7.24 4.16 6.18
C GLY A 41 -7.40 3.33 4.92
N GLN A 42 -6.38 2.56 4.51
CA GLN A 42 -6.50 1.69 3.34
C GLN A 42 -6.28 0.23 3.72
N ASP A 43 -6.97 -0.65 3.01
CA ASP A 43 -6.66 -2.07 2.91
C ASP A 43 -6.23 -2.35 1.47
N GLN A 44 -5.04 -2.94 1.30
CA GLN A 44 -4.48 -3.20 -0.02
C GLN A 44 -3.89 -4.59 -0.11
N THR A 45 -4.39 -5.37 -1.07
CA THR A 45 -3.86 -6.70 -1.38
C THR A 45 -3.33 -6.75 -2.81
N ALA A 46 -2.05 -7.11 -2.96
CA ALA A 46 -1.47 -7.36 -4.28
C ALA A 46 -0.35 -8.38 -4.34
N SER A 47 -0.10 -8.99 -5.49
CA SER A 47 1.11 -9.83 -5.64
C SER A 47 2.39 -8.98 -5.63
N SER A 48 2.34 -7.80 -6.24
CA SER A 48 3.46 -6.86 -6.29
C SER A 48 3.00 -5.43 -6.03
N MET A 49 3.69 -4.77 -5.09
CA MET A 49 3.37 -3.41 -4.65
C MET A 49 4.60 -2.49 -4.78
N ASN A 50 4.43 -1.34 -5.43
CA ASN A 50 5.44 -0.29 -5.51
C ASN A 50 4.82 1.06 -5.11
N LEU A 51 5.17 1.58 -3.94
CA LEU A 51 4.57 2.79 -3.37
C LEU A 51 5.60 3.87 -3.10
N ALA A 52 5.26 5.09 -3.52
CA ALA A 52 5.91 6.32 -3.11
C ALA A 52 4.87 7.23 -2.45
N ALA A 53 4.72 7.17 -1.13
CA ALA A 53 3.51 7.69 -0.48
C ALA A 53 3.70 8.25 0.94
N VAL A 54 2.73 9.04 1.37
CA VAL A 54 2.50 9.32 2.81
C VAL A 54 1.29 8.52 3.24
N MET A 55 1.44 7.70 4.27
CA MET A 55 0.46 6.68 4.64
C MET A 55 0.14 6.69 6.14
N VAL A 56 -1.15 6.62 6.46
CA VAL A 56 -1.65 6.61 7.83
C VAL A 56 -2.74 5.56 7.99
N GLY A 57 -2.58 4.62 8.93
CA GLY A 57 -3.56 3.56 9.16
C GLY A 57 -3.73 2.66 7.93
N GLN A 58 -2.72 1.88 7.56
CA GLN A 58 -2.83 0.97 6.42
C GLN A 58 -2.71 -0.48 6.85
N ASP A 59 -3.42 -1.36 6.16
CA ASP A 59 -3.16 -2.79 6.12
C ASP A 59 -2.74 -3.15 4.70
N GLN A 60 -1.58 -3.78 4.55
CA GLN A 60 -1.03 -4.13 3.25
C GLN A 60 -0.51 -5.55 3.22
N THR A 61 -1.04 -6.34 2.31
CA THR A 61 -0.58 -7.72 2.07
C THR A 61 -0.03 -7.84 0.65
N ALA A 62 1.23 -8.25 0.52
CA ALA A 62 1.81 -8.54 -0.78
C ALA A 62 2.88 -9.62 -0.82
N SER A 63 3.08 -10.31 -1.94
CA SER A 63 4.24 -11.21 -2.06
C SER A 63 5.55 -10.42 -2.12
N SER A 64 5.54 -9.29 -2.83
CA SER A 64 6.69 -8.40 -2.97
C SER A 64 6.26 -6.94 -2.79
N MET A 65 7.02 -6.21 -1.98
CA MET A 65 6.72 -4.83 -1.64
C MET A 65 7.98 -3.96 -1.74
N ASN A 66 7.87 -2.85 -2.48
CA ASN A 66 8.88 -1.81 -2.59
C ASN A 66 8.28 -0.47 -2.18
N LEU A 67 8.80 0.12 -1.10
CA LEU A 67 8.20 1.29 -0.46
C LEU A 67 9.21 2.40 -0.25
N ALA A 68 8.86 3.61 -0.69
CA ALA A 68 9.52 4.86 -0.37
C ALA A 68 8.50 5.79 0.28
N ALA A 69 8.36 5.74 1.61
CA ALA A 69 7.18 6.30 2.27
C ALA A 69 7.42 6.85 3.67
N VAL A 70 6.53 7.78 4.08
CA VAL A 70 6.34 8.14 5.49
C VAL A 70 5.11 7.41 5.99
N MET A 71 5.24 6.66 7.08
CA MET A 71 4.22 5.72 7.55
C MET A 71 3.90 5.90 9.03
N VAL A 72 2.61 5.91 9.36
CA VAL A 72 2.11 5.99 10.73
C VAL A 72 1.02 4.96 10.95
N GLY A 73 1.22 4.01 11.88
CA GLY A 73 0.23 2.98 12.19
C GLY A 73 -0.06 2.11 10.97
N GLN A 74 0.80 1.16 10.64
CA GLN A 74 0.50 0.20 9.57
C GLN A 74 0.74 -1.22 10.04
N ASP A 75 -0.01 -2.12 9.41
CA ASP A 75 0.28 -3.55 9.36
C ASP A 75 0.71 -3.90 7.94
N GLN A 76 1.82 -4.63 7.83
CA GLN A 76 2.41 -5.00 6.54
C GLN A 76 2.88 -6.44 6.59
N THR A 77 2.33 -7.25 5.68
CA THR A 77 2.73 -8.64 5.50
C THR A 77 3.28 -8.83 4.10
N ALA A 78 4.55 -9.23 3.99
CA ALA A 78 5.11 -9.61 2.71
C ALA A 78 6.25 -10.62 2.80
N SER A 79 6.36 -11.47 1.77
CA SER A 79 7.47 -12.43 1.64
C SER A 79 8.80 -11.73 1.34
N SER A 80 8.75 -10.59 0.65
CA SER A 80 9.92 -9.78 0.33
C SER A 80 9.60 -8.30 0.44
N MET A 81 10.46 -7.55 1.15
CA MET A 81 10.31 -6.11 1.38
C MET A 81 11.60 -5.36 1.07
N ASN A 82 11.48 -4.26 0.32
CA ASN A 82 12.51 -3.24 0.16
C ASN A 82 11.93 -1.89 0.59
N LEU A 83 12.55 -1.27 1.60
CA LEU A 83 11.98 -0.16 2.35
C LEU A 83 12.98 1.00 2.46
N ALA A 84 12.58 2.17 1.97
CA ALA A 84 13.21 3.47 2.22
C ALA A 84 12.20 4.38 2.93
N VAL A 85 12.03 4.18 4.24
CA VAL A 85 10.84 4.62 4.97
C VAL A 85 11.16 5.32 6.29
N VAL A 86 10.29 6.26 6.66
CA VAL A 86 10.22 6.84 8.01
C VAL A 86 8.97 6.30 8.68
N MET A 87 9.11 5.70 9.86
CA MET A 87 8.02 4.97 10.53
C MET A 87 7.75 5.49 11.93
N ALA A 88 6.47 5.53 12.30
CA ALA A 88 6.02 5.71 13.69
C ALA A 88 4.87 4.72 14.01
N GLY A 89 5.04 3.93 15.08
CA GLY A 89 4.03 3.02 15.61
C GLY A 89 3.65 1.87 14.68
N GLN A 90 4.49 0.84 14.56
CA GLN A 90 4.23 -0.32 13.72
C GLN A 90 4.41 -1.66 14.44
N ASP A 91 3.65 -2.65 14.00
CA ASP A 91 3.96 -4.07 14.12
C ASP A 91 4.38 -4.59 12.74
N LYS A 92 5.37 -5.47 12.68
CA LYS A 92 5.88 -6.04 11.42
C LYS A 92 5.98 -7.53 11.57
N SER A 93 5.30 -8.26 10.69
CA SER A 93 5.47 -9.71 10.59
C SER A 93 6.16 -10.05 9.27
N LEU A 94 7.42 -10.49 9.38
CA LEU A 94 8.06 -11.24 8.30
C LEU A 94 7.73 -12.72 8.56
N PRO A 95 7.19 -13.47 7.59
CA PRO A 95 7.08 -14.91 7.76
C PRO A 95 8.49 -15.48 7.97
N GLU A 96 8.72 -16.18 9.09
CA GLU A 96 9.92 -17.01 9.26
C GLU A 96 9.95 -18.05 8.15
N PHE A 97 10.86 -17.89 7.18
CA PHE A 97 11.15 -18.94 6.22
C PHE A 97 11.88 -20.07 6.97
N ILE A 98 11.20 -21.19 7.17
CA ILE A 98 11.78 -22.48 7.61
C ILE A 98 12.49 -23.14 6.43
#